data_AF-D3CX40-F1
#
_entry.id   AF-D3CX40-F1
#
_cell.length_a   1.000
_cell.length_b   1.000
_cell.length_c   1.000
_cell.angle_alpha   90.00
_cell.angle_beta   90.00
_cell.angle_gamma   90.00
#
_symmetry.space_group_name_H-M   'P 1'
#
loop_
_entity.id
_entity.type
_entity.pdbx_description
1 polymer ?
#
loop_
_entity_poly.entity_id
_entity_poly.type
_entity_poly.pdbx_seq_one_letter_code
_entity_poly.pdbx_strand_id
1 'polypeptide(L)' 'MRATGQVGAEVDPARHAAAPLAGVQGGVLMLMSTGRLTYLQAALDVGIDALRHAGR' A
#
# COMPACT_ATOMS: atom_id res chain seq x y z
N MET A 1 -11.59 -4.88 2.96
CA MET A 1 -11.26 -3.82 1.99
C MET A 1 -12.19 -3.81 0.78
N ARG A 2 -12.27 -4.86 -0.06
CA ARG A 2 -13.28 -4.93 -1.15
C ARG A 2 -14.69 -5.29 -0.68
N ALA A 3 -14.80 -6.35 0.12
CA ALA A 3 -16.07 -6.78 0.70
C ALA A 3 -16.71 -5.73 1.63
N THR A 4 -15.94 -4.74 2.07
CA THR A 4 -16.36 -3.63 2.95
C THR A 4 -16.57 -2.31 2.18
N GLY A 5 -16.45 -2.30 0.85
CA GLY A 5 -16.66 -1.10 0.01
C GLY A 5 -15.59 -0.01 0.11
N GLN A 6 -14.44 -0.30 0.73
CA GLN A 6 -13.36 0.68 0.97
C GLN A 6 -12.37 0.81 -0.19
N VAL A 7 -12.51 -0.03 -1.22
CA VAL A 7 -11.72 -0.04 -2.45
C VAL A 7 -12.71 -0.02 -3.60
N GLY A 8 -12.53 0.89 -4.56
CA GLY A 8 -13.49 1.07 -5.65
C GLY A 8 -13.69 -0.21 -6.47
N ALA A 9 -14.91 -0.37 -7.00
CA ALA A 9 -15.37 -1.60 -7.64
C ALA A 9 -14.51 -2.02 -8.84
N GLU A 10 -13.94 -1.04 -9.54
CA GLU A 10 -13.14 -1.23 -10.78
C GLU A 10 -11.71 -1.71 -10.57
N VAL A 11 -11.23 -1.76 -9.32
CA VAL A 11 -9.85 -2.16 -9.06
C VAL A 11 -9.70 -3.67 -9.39
N ASP A 12 -8.60 -4.10 -10.00
CA ASP A 12 -8.28 -5.54 -10.09
C ASP A 12 -7.44 -5.91 -8.86
N PRO A 13 -7.93 -6.74 -7.93
CA PRO A 13 -7.20 -7.09 -6.72
C PRO A 13 -5.89 -7.83 -7.00
N ALA A 14 -5.80 -8.63 -8.06
CA ALA A 14 -4.55 -9.32 -8.41
C ALA A 14 -3.50 -8.34 -8.92
N ARG A 15 -3.91 -7.36 -9.73
CA ARG A 15 -3.02 -6.36 -10.32
C ARG A 15 -2.62 -5.26 -9.33
N HIS A 16 -3.50 -4.92 -8.39
CA HIS A 16 -3.27 -3.83 -7.42
C HIS A 16 -2.70 -4.30 -6.09
N ALA A 17 -2.61 -5.61 -5.82
CA ALA A 17 -1.92 -6.12 -4.62
C ALA A 17 -0.39 -6.02 -4.71
N ALA A 18 0.18 -6.04 -5.92
CA ALA A 18 1.63 -6.02 -6.12
C ALA A 18 2.29 -4.72 -5.63
N ALA A 19 1.70 -3.55 -5.91
CA ALA A 19 2.27 -2.26 -5.53
C ALA A 19 2.31 -2.04 -4.00
N PRO A 20 1.24 -2.29 -3.22
CA PRO A 20 1.29 -2.26 -1.76
C PRO A 20 2.31 -3.24 -1.17
N LEU A 21 2.39 -4.46 -1.70
CA LEU A 21 3.35 -5.47 -1.23
C LEU A 21 4.80 -5.02 -1.46
N ALA A 22 5.09 -4.46 -2.63
CA ALA A 22 6.40 -3.90 -2.93
C ALA A 22 6.73 -2.69 -2.04
N GLY A 23 5.76 -1.81 -1.78
CA GLY A 23 5.90 -0.67 -0.87
C GLY A 23 6.22 -1.10 0.56
N VAL A 24 5.50 -2.08 1.09
CA VAL A 24 5.78 -2.65 2.43
C VAL A 24 7.17 -3.27 2.47
N GLN A 25 7.54 -4.07 1.46
CA GLN A 25 8.85 -4.72 1.41
C GLN A 25 10.00 -3.70 1.37
N GLY A 26 9.87 -2.62 0.58
CA GLY A 26 10.83 -1.52 0.53
C GLY A 26 10.88 -0.72 1.84
N GLY A 27 9.74 -0.47 2.47
CA GLY A 27 9.65 0.19 3.77
C GLY A 27 10.33 -0.60 4.89
N VAL A 28 10.15 -1.92 4.91
CA VAL A 28 10.81 -2.83 5.86
C VAL A 28 12.33 -2.87 5.62
N LEU A 29 12.77 -2.90 4.36
CA LEU A 29 14.19 -2.82 4.03
C LEU A 29 14.81 -1.52 4.57
N MET A 30 14.15 -0.38 4.35
CA MET A 30 14.61 0.91 4.87
C MET A 30 14.62 0.97 6.40
N LEU A 31 13.61 0.38 7.06
CA LEU A 31 13.60 0.26 8.52
C LEU A 31 14.80 -0.57 9.01
N MET A 32 15.07 -1.72 8.41
CA MET A 32 16.19 -2.58 8.78
C MET A 32 17.54 -1.89 8.53
N SER A 33 17.69 -1.16 7.44
CA SER A 33 18.94 -0.48 7.08
C SER A 33 19.22 0.80 7.86
N THR A 34 18.17 1.49 8.33
CA THR A 34 18.32 2.83 8.95
C THR A 34 17.85 2.91 10.39
N GLY A 35 17.11 1.91 10.88
CA GLY A 35 16.41 1.94 12.17
C GLY A 35 15.21 2.90 12.22
N ARG A 36 14.85 3.54 11.09
CA ARG A 36 13.81 4.57 11.05
C ARG A 36 12.50 4.04 10.49
N LEU A 37 11.44 4.14 11.29
CA LEU A 37 10.08 3.71 10.91
C LEU A 37 9.42 4.62 9.85
N THR A 38 9.95 5.82 9.66
CA THR A 38 9.35 6.88 8.83
C THR A 38 9.09 6.44 7.39
N TYR A 39 9.98 5.62 6.82
CA TYR A 39 9.84 5.11 5.45
C TYR A 39 8.74 4.07 5.31
N LEU A 40 8.58 3.20 6.32
CA LEU A 40 7.51 2.21 6.34
C LEU A 40 6.14 2.88 6.52
N GLN A 41 6.04 3.88 7.40
CA GLN A 41 4.81 4.67 7.54
C GLN A 41 4.44 5.38 6.23
N ALA A 42 5.39 6.07 5.59
CA ALA A 42 5.14 6.74 4.32
C ALA A 42 4.66 5.76 3.22
N ALA A 43 5.27 4.57 3.14
CA ALA A 43 4.86 3.54 2.18
C ALA A 43 3.44 3.02 2.44
N LEU A 44 3.06 2.86 3.71
CA LEU A 44 1.72 2.44 4.11
C LEU A 44 0.67 3.52 3.81
N ASP A 45 0.96 4.78 4.16
CA ASP A 45 0.05 5.90 3.94
C ASP A 45 -0.26 6.08 2.45
N VAL A 46 0.78 6.09 1.61
CA VAL A 46 0.64 6.19 0.15
C VAL A 46 -0.07 4.97 -0.44
N GLY A 47 0.26 3.76 0.03
CA GLY A 47 -0.36 2.53 -0.46
C GLY A 47 -1.85 2.44 -0.15
N ILE A 48 -2.26 2.86 1.06
CA ILE A 48 -3.67 2.91 1.47
C ILE A 48 -4.42 3.99 0.68
N ASP A 49 -3.80 5.16 0.51
CA ASP A 49 -4.41 6.25 -0.25
C ASP A 49 -4.63 5.86 -1.72
N ALA A 50 -3.64 5.22 -2.34
CA ALA A 50 -3.77 4.68 -3.70
C ALA A 50 -4.91 3.65 -3.80
N LEU A 51 -5.06 2.75 -2.83
CA LEU A 51 -6.15 1.76 -2.83
C LEU A 51 -7.54 2.41 -2.66
N ARG A 52 -7.65 3.50 -1.90
CA ARG A 52 -8.90 4.26 -1.76
C ARG A 52 -9.27 5.02 -3.03
N HIS A 53 -8.26 5.46 -3.78
CA HIS A 53 -8.42 6.29 -4.98
C HIS A 53 -8.48 5.51 -6.29
N ALA A 54 -7.98 4.27 -6.34
CA ALA A 54 -7.84 3.49 -7.57
C ALA A 54 -9.15 3.04 -8.23
N GLY A 55 -10.32 3.36 -7.66
CA GLY A 55 -11.62 3.07 -8.30
C GLY A 55 -12.61 4.23 -8.23
N ARG A 56 -12.10 5.47 -8.31
CA ARG A 56 -12.87 6.66 -8.69
C ARG A 56 -12.66 6.96 -10.17
#